data_AF-A0A2R6J2E4-F1
#
_entry.id   AF-A0A2R6J2E4-F1
#
_cell.length_a   1.000
_cell.length_b   1.000
_cell.length_c   1.000
_cell.angle_alpha   90.00
_cell.angle_beta   90.00
_cell.angle_gamma   90.00
#
_symmetry.space_group_name_H-M   'P 1'
#
loop_
_entity.id
_entity.type
_entity.pdbx_description
1 polymer ?
#
loop_
_entity_poly.entity_id
_entity_poly.type
_entity_poly.pdbx_seq_one_letter_code
_entity_poly.pdbx_strand_id
1 'polypeptide(L)' 'EFQERADNEDTPLGSGEMQDVEVVARAGYDGLQSGDTVVVTGWKYKLLTRLSNVLPNRFARKSAKDLNTAE' A
#
# COMPACT_ATOMS: atom_id res chain seq x y z
N GLU A 1 0.42 -19.30 -2.31
CA GLU A 1 -0.48 -19.56 -1.15
C GLU A 1 -1.47 -18.42 -0.84
N PHE A 2 -1.08 -17.19 -0.44
CA PHE A 2 -2.07 -16.11 -0.25
C PHE A 2 -2.63 -15.59 -1.58
N GLN A 3 -1.76 -15.25 -2.54
CA GLN A 3 -2.17 -14.71 -3.83
C GLN A 3 -2.91 -15.74 -4.70
N GLU A 4 -2.42 -16.97 -4.74
CA GLU A 4 -3.12 -18.13 -5.30
C GLU A 4 -4.56 -18.28 -4.77
N ARG A 5 -4.76 -18.21 -3.44
CA ARG A 5 -6.11 -18.30 -2.84
C ARG A 5 -6.98 -17.09 -3.14
N ALA A 6 -6.36 -15.93 -3.30
CA ALA A 6 -7.05 -14.70 -3.65
C ALA A 6 -7.34 -14.59 -5.15
N ASP A 7 -6.94 -15.58 -5.95
CA ASP A 7 -7.10 -15.61 -7.42
C ASP A 7 -6.57 -14.33 -8.07
N ASN A 8 -5.38 -13.87 -7.63
CA ASN A 8 -4.84 -12.58 -8.03
C ASN A 8 -3.38 -12.62 -8.47
N GLU A 9 -2.77 -13.79 -8.66
CA GLU A 9 -1.34 -13.93 -9.02
C GLU A 9 -1.00 -13.23 -10.34
N ASP A 10 -1.94 -13.19 -11.28
CA ASP A 10 -1.80 -12.52 -12.57
C ASP A 10 -1.96 -11.00 -12.50
N THR A 11 -2.26 -10.45 -11.31
CA THR A 11 -2.42 -9.01 -11.13
C THR A 11 -1.10 -8.35 -10.71
N PRO A 12 -0.93 -7.04 -10.94
CA PRO A 12 0.24 -6.30 -10.48
C PRO A 12 0.45 -6.38 -8.96
N LEU A 13 -0.65 -6.56 -8.22
CA LEU A 13 -0.64 -6.77 -6.77
C LEU A 13 -0.17 -8.18 -6.39
N GLY A 14 -0.51 -9.18 -7.22
CA GLY A 14 -0.17 -10.60 -7.06
C GLY A 14 1.27 -10.95 -7.40
N SER A 15 1.79 -10.32 -8.46
CA SER A 15 3.09 -10.63 -9.05
C SER A 15 4.25 -9.80 -8.49
N GLY A 16 3.95 -8.74 -7.73
CA GLY A 16 4.94 -7.84 -7.13
C GLY A 16 5.56 -8.36 -5.84
N GLU A 17 6.67 -7.73 -5.43
CA GLU A 17 7.31 -8.00 -4.13
C GLU A 17 6.44 -7.48 -2.98
N MET A 18 6.02 -8.40 -2.11
CA MET A 18 5.29 -8.05 -0.89
C MET A 18 6.22 -7.45 0.14
N GLN A 19 5.67 -6.56 0.99
CA GLN A 19 6.40 -6.10 2.16
C GLN A 19 6.64 -7.25 3.14
N ASP A 20 7.80 -7.23 3.78
CA ASP A 20 8.17 -8.18 4.83
C ASP A 20 7.12 -8.20 5.96
N VAL A 21 6.70 -9.41 6.34
CA VAL A 21 5.68 -9.65 7.37
C VAL A 21 6.09 -9.09 8.73
N GLU A 22 7.37 -9.20 9.12
CA GLU A 22 7.86 -8.68 10.41
C GLU A 22 7.73 -7.15 10.45
N VAL A 23 8.06 -6.48 9.34
CA VAL A 23 7.98 -5.02 9.23
C VAL A 23 6.52 -4.55 9.35
N VAL A 24 5.60 -5.22 8.66
CA VAL A 24 4.17 -4.89 8.71
C VAL A 24 3.59 -5.14 10.10
N ALA A 25 3.91 -6.29 10.72
CA ALA A 25 3.41 -6.65 12.04
C ALA A 25 3.93 -5.69 13.13
N ARG A 26 5.23 -5.36 13.12
CA ARG A 26 5.81 -4.42 14.08
C ARG A 26 5.19 -3.03 13.95
N ALA A 27 5.05 -2.53 12.72
CA ALA A 27 4.43 -1.22 12.50
C ALA A 27 2.98 -1.16 12.98
N GLY A 28 2.20 -2.23 12.75
CA GLY A 28 0.84 -2.32 13.27
C GLY A 28 0.77 -2.34 14.80
N TYR A 29 1.68 -3.09 15.45
CA TYR A 29 1.78 -3.13 16.90
C TYR A 29 2.16 -1.76 17.49
N ASP A 30 3.20 -1.12 16.96
CA ASP A 30 3.66 0.17 17.45
C ASP A 30 2.58 1.25 17.27
N GLY A 31 1.88 1.24 16.14
CA GLY A 31 0.77 2.16 15.87
C GLY A 31 -0.44 1.92 16.78
N LEU A 32 -0.74 0.66 17.13
CA LEU A 32 -1.77 0.37 18.13
C LEU A 32 -1.38 0.94 19.50
N GLN A 33 -0.13 0.76 19.91
CA GLN A 33 0.37 1.24 21.20
C GLN A 33 0.44 2.78 21.27
N SER A 34 0.65 3.47 20.15
CA SER A 34 0.60 4.93 20.07
C SER A 34 -0.82 5.51 19.97
N GLY A 35 -1.84 4.66 19.76
CA GLY A 35 -3.23 5.08 19.55
C GLY A 35 -3.51 5.57 18.12
N ASP A 36 -2.65 5.25 17.16
CA ASP A 36 -2.84 5.61 15.75
C ASP A 36 -4.03 4.84 15.15
N THR A 37 -4.93 5.58 14.48
CA THR A 37 -6.11 4.99 13.81
C THR A 37 -5.74 4.33 12.47
N VAL A 38 -4.70 4.83 11.80
CA VAL A 38 -4.24 4.32 10.50
C VAL A 38 -2.71 4.30 10.49
N VAL A 39 -2.14 3.13 10.23
CA VAL A 39 -0.69 2.96 10.06
C VAL A 39 -0.40 2.76 8.58
N VAL A 40 0.46 3.62 8.02
CA VAL A 40 0.99 3.46 6.67
C VAL A 40 2.46 3.06 6.79
N THR A 41 2.79 1.85 6.35
CA THR A 41 4.15 1.32 6.38
C THR A 41 4.96 1.86 5.20
N GLY A 42 6.24 2.17 5.40
CA GLY A 42 7.12 2.66 4.33
C GLY A 42 6.98 4.15 3.98
N TRP A 43 8.11 4.80 3.73
CA TRP A 43 8.16 6.26 3.51
C TRP A 43 7.48 6.70 2.20
N LYS A 44 7.63 5.91 1.13
CA LYS A 44 6.98 6.18 -0.17
C LYS A 44 5.45 6.23 -0.04
N TYR A 45 4.87 5.26 0.66
CA TYR A 45 3.42 5.20 0.87
C TYR A 45 2.93 6.33 1.78
N LYS A 46 3.65 6.67 2.85
CA LYS A 46 3.33 7.84 3.68
C LYS A 46 3.27 9.14 2.87
N LEU A 47 4.23 9.34 1.96
CA LEU A 47 4.26 10.51 1.08
C LEU A 47 3.10 10.50 0.08
N LEU A 48 2.83 9.36 -0.56
CA LEU A 48 1.70 9.17 -1.48
C LEU A 48 0.36 9.49 -0.80
N THR A 49 0.11 8.93 0.39
CA THR A 49 -1.12 9.18 1.14
C THR A 49 -1.27 10.66 1.48
N ARG A 50 -0.20 11.32 1.92
CA ARG A 50 -0.25 12.76 2.25
C ARG A 50 -0.51 13.63 1.02
N LEU A 51 0.14 13.33 -0.11
CA LEU A 51 -0.05 14.06 -1.36
C LEU A 51 -1.46 13.82 -1.95
N SER A 52 -2.01 12.61 -1.80
CA SER A 52 -3.34 12.28 -2.30
C SER A 52 -4.46 13.15 -1.70
N ASN A 53 -4.28 13.62 -0.46
CA ASN A 53 -5.23 14.51 0.20
C ASN A 53 -5.18 15.95 -0.31
N VAL A 54 -4.11 16.36 -1.00
CA VAL A 54 -3.88 17.74 -1.43
C VAL A 54 -3.92 17.88 -2.95
N LEU A 55 -3.60 16.81 -3.68
CA LEU A 55 -3.61 16.78 -5.13
C LEU A 55 -5.04 16.69 -5.68
N PRO A 56 -5.38 17.46 -6.73
CA PRO A 56 -6.66 17.33 -7.40
C PRO A 56 -6.91 15.89 -7.89
N ASN A 57 -8.15 15.41 -7.75
CA ASN A 57 -8.56 14.02 -8.06
C ASN A 57 -8.11 13.50 -9.43
N ARG A 58 -7.97 14.37 -10.44
CA ARG A 58 -7.46 14.00 -11.78
C ARG A 58 -6.04 13.42 -11.73
N PHE A 59 -5.19 13.94 -10.86
CA PHE A 59 -3.80 13.49 -10.72
C PHE A 59 -3.73 12.25 -9.84
N ALA A 60 -4.45 12.23 -8.71
CA ALA A 60 -4.54 11.05 -7.85
C ALA A 60 -5.04 9.81 -8.62
N ARG A 61 -6.08 9.97 -9.46
CA ARG A 61 -6.59 8.89 -10.33
C ARG A 61 -5.54 8.42 -11.34
N LYS A 62 -4.80 9.34 -11.96
CA LYS A 62 -3.74 8.98 -12.91
C LYS A 62 -2.62 8.20 -12.22
N SER A 63 -2.10 8.71 -11.11
CA SER A 63 -1.05 8.04 -10.33
C SER A 63 -1.50 6.68 -9.81
N ALA A 64 -2.75 6.55 -9.35
CA ALA A 64 -3.29 5.25 -8.95
C ALA A 64 -3.38 4.28 -10.13
N LYS A 65 -3.75 4.74 -11.33
CA LYS A 65 -3.76 3.90 -12.53
C LYS A 65 -2.35 3.45 -12.90
N ASP A 66 -1.38 4.36 -12.93
CA ASP A 66 0.00 4.07 -13.31
C ASP A 66 0.69 3.12 -12.32
N LEU A 67 0.33 3.16 -11.03
CA LEU A 67 0.88 2.25 -10.01
C LEU A 67 0.21 0.87 -9.98
N ASN A 68 -1.05 0.76 -10.41
CA ASN A 68 -1.85 -0.47 -10.35
C ASN A 68 -2.02 -1.16 -11.71
N THR A 69 -1.39 -0.65 -12.76
CA THR A 69 -1.35 -1.32 -14.07
C THR A 69 0.09 -1.78 -14.27
N ALA A 70 0.36 -3.07 -14.13
CA ALA A 70 1.60 -3.64 -14.65
C ALA A 70 1.53 -3.65 -16.18
N GLU A 71 2.68 -3.45 -16.82
CA GLU A 71 2.90 -4.00 -18.16
C GLU A 71 2.95 -5.53 -18.10
#